data_AF-A0A5N7MV69-F1
#
_entry.id   AF-A0A5N7MV69-F1
#
_cell.length_a   1.000
_cell.length_b   1.000
_cell.length_c   1.000
_cell.angle_alpha   90.00
_cell.angle_beta   90.00
_cell.angle_gamma   90.00
#
_symmetry.space_group_name_H-M   'P 1'
#
loop_
_entity.id
_entity.type
_entity.pdbx_description
1 polymer ?
#
loop_
_entity_poly.entity_id
_entity_poly.type
_entity_poly.pdbx_seq_one_letter_code
_entity_poly.pdbx_strand_id
1 'polypeptide(L)' 'MQKRVDQSSRWVQKEAAKHTTPESMRQRIVFEQKQIQALMGTGLWGGPTENALKAHHELIRVLTERLAKFQ' A
#
# COMPACT_ATOMS: atom_id res chain seq x y z
N MET A 1 11.68 22.44 -8.33
CA MET A 1 10.56 22.12 -7.40
C MET A 1 10.79 20.71 -6.85
N GLN A 2 11.37 20.62 -5.65
CA GLN A 2 11.97 19.40 -5.13
C GLN A 2 11.02 18.73 -4.13
N LYS A 3 10.48 17.58 -4.53
CA LYS A 3 10.15 16.43 -3.68
C LYS A 3 9.32 16.71 -2.41
N ARG A 4 8.00 16.91 -2.58
CA ARG A 4 7.05 16.25 -1.66
C ARG A 4 7.10 14.75 -1.94
N VAL A 5 8.20 14.10 -1.57
CA VAL A 5 8.20 12.64 -1.42
C VAL A 5 7.36 12.42 -0.18
N ASP A 6 6.08 12.27 -0.50
CA ASP A 6 4.92 12.10 0.34
C ASP A 6 5.27 11.14 1.49
N GLN A 7 4.90 11.50 2.71
CA GLN A 7 5.09 10.67 3.90
C GLN A 7 4.58 9.22 3.66
N SER A 8 3.55 9.12 2.81
CA SER A 8 2.98 7.93 2.19
C SER A 8 4.02 7.07 1.45
N SER A 9 4.80 7.64 0.53
CA SER A 9 5.81 6.89 -0.24
C SER A 9 6.95 6.35 0.62
N ARG A 10 7.35 7.07 1.69
CA ARG A 10 8.36 6.56 2.63
C ARG A 10 7.81 5.40 3.47
N TRP A 11 6.53 5.45 3.85
CA TRP A 11 5.85 4.35 4.53
C TRP A 11 5.70 3.14 3.60
N VAL A 12 5.25 3.33 2.35
CA VAL A 12 5.10 2.28 1.35
C VAL A 12 6.42 1.54 1.12
N GLN A 13 7.53 2.25 0.94
CA GLN A 13 8.84 1.62 0.72
C GLN A 13 9.29 0.81 1.94
N LYS A 14 9.07 1.31 3.16
CA LYS A 14 9.41 0.59 4.39
C LYS A 14 8.56 -0.66 4.56
N GLU A 15 7.25 -0.58 4.33
CA GLU A 15 6.36 -1.75 4.43
C GLU A 15 6.70 -2.77 3.34
N ALA A 16 6.88 -2.33 2.09
CA ALA A 16 7.26 -3.23 1.00
C ALA A 16 8.60 -3.94 1.29
N ALA A 17 9.56 -3.29 1.93
CA ALA A 17 10.84 -3.89 2.31
C ALA A 17 10.72 -5.02 3.33
N LYS A 18 9.66 -5.06 4.14
CA LYS A 18 9.42 -6.16 5.11
C LYS A 18 8.98 -7.47 4.44
N HIS A 19 8.48 -7.39 3.20
CA HIS A 19 7.95 -8.53 2.47
C HIS A 19 8.92 -8.89 1.35
N THR A 20 9.74 -9.91 1.56
CA THR A 20 10.80 -10.35 0.62
C THR A 20 10.48 -11.67 -0.08
N THR A 21 9.51 -12.45 0.41
CA THR A 21 9.07 -13.71 -0.20
C THR A 21 7.77 -13.53 -0.97
N PRO A 22 7.55 -14.30 -2.05
CA PRO A 22 6.32 -14.19 -2.85
C PRO A 22 5.06 -14.49 -2.04
N GLU A 23 5.09 -15.47 -1.13
CA GLU A 23 3.97 -15.74 -0.22
C GLU A 23 3.67 -14.56 0.72
N SER A 24 4.69 -13.97 1.35
CA SER A 24 4.50 -12.84 2.25
C SER A 24 3.94 -11.62 1.50
N MET A 25 4.39 -11.38 0.27
CA MET A 25 3.83 -10.32 -0.58
C MET A 25 2.36 -10.57 -0.92
N ARG A 26 1.98 -11.80 -1.28
CA ARG A 26 0.57 -12.16 -1.55
C ARG A 26 -0.32 -12.00 -0.32
N GLN A 27 0.12 -12.49 0.84
CA GLN A 27 -0.62 -12.32 2.09
C GLN A 27 -0.79 -10.84 2.43
N ARG A 28 0.25 -10.03 2.23
CA ARG A 28 0.16 -8.59 2.48
C ARG A 28 -0.79 -7.90 1.52
N ILE A 29 -0.76 -8.21 0.23
CA ILE A 29 -1.72 -7.66 -0.75
C ILE A 29 -3.16 -7.91 -0.32
N VAL A 30 -3.49 -9.14 0.11
CA VAL A 30 -4.83 -9.49 0.60
C VAL A 30 -5.20 -8.69 1.85
N PHE A 31 -4.25 -8.49 2.77
CA PHE A 31 -4.47 -7.68 3.96
C PHE A 31 -4.74 -6.21 3.64
N GLU A 32 -3.96 -5.62 2.73
CA GLU A 32 -4.15 -4.22 2.30
C GLU A 32 -5.51 -4.03 1.60
N GLN A 33 -5.98 -5.01 0.80
CA GLN A 33 -7.32 -4.96 0.21
C GLN A 33 -8.43 -4.93 1.27
N LYS A 34 -8.28 -5.69 2.36
CA LYS A 34 -9.22 -5.65 3.49
C LYS A 34 -9.19 -4.29 4.20
N GLN A 35 -8.02 -3.67 4.35
CA GLN A 35 -7.92 -2.32 4.93
C GLN A 35 -8.62 -1.28 4.06
N ILE A 36 -8.44 -1.34 2.74
CA ILE A 36 -9.13 -0.47 1.79
C ILE A 36 -10.65 -0.64 1.92
N GLN A 37 -11.15 -1.87 1.97
CA GLN A 37 -12.58 -2.14 2.17
C GLN A 37 -13.08 -1.59 3.52
N ALA A 38 -12.31 -1.75 4.59
CA ALA A 38 -12.66 -1.19 5.90
C ALA A 38 -12.72 0.34 5.85
N LEU A 39 -11.74 1.00 5.24
CA LEU A 39 -11.71 2.46 5.08
C LEU A 39 -12.90 2.96 4.27
N MET A 40 -13.24 2.30 3.16
CA MET A 40 -14.42 2.67 2.35
C MET A 40 -15.73 2.44 3.12
N GLY A 41 -15.81 1.41 3.97
CA GLY A 41 -16.99 1.08 4.77
C GLY A 41 -17.25 2.02 5.95
N THR A 42 -16.24 2.78 6.41
CA THR A 42 -16.40 3.70 7.55
C THR A 42 -17.19 4.97 7.24
N GLY A 43 -17.45 5.27 5.95
CA GLY A 43 -18.18 6.48 5.54
C GLY A 43 -17.45 7.81 5.86
N LEU A 44 -16.24 7.75 6.41
CA LEU A 44 -15.40 8.89 6.74
C LEU A 44 -14.64 9.34 5.48
N TRP A 45 -15.30 10.15 4.65
CA TRP A 45 -14.69 10.74 3.47
C TRP A 45 -14.04 12.09 3.81
N GLY A 46 -12.75 12.21 3.51
CA GLY A 46 -11.97 13.44 3.75
C GLY A 46 -10.48 13.23 3.47
N GLY A 47 -9.73 14.33 3.44
CA GLY A 47 -8.31 14.35 3.04
C GLY A 47 -7.43 13.27 3.69
N PRO A 48 -7.53 12.98 5.01
CA PRO A 48 -6.75 11.91 5.65
C PRO A 48 -7.09 10.51 5.13
N THR A 49 -8.37 10.20 4.94
CA THR A 49 -8.84 8.90 4.42
C THR A 49 -8.43 8.70 2.96
N GLU A 50 -8.53 9.75 2.14
CA GLU A 50 -8.10 9.71 0.74
C GLU A 50 -6.59 9.49 0.63
N ASN A 51 -5.80 10.11 1.51
CA ASN A 51 -4.36 9.92 1.52
C ASN A 51 -3.97 8.51 2.00
N ALA A 52 -4.68 7.97 2.99
CA ALA A 52 -4.51 6.60 3.43
C ALA A 52 -4.85 5.60 2.30
N LEU A 53 -5.98 5.78 1.62
CA LEU A 53 -6.38 4.94 0.48
C LEU A 53 -5.33 4.94 -0.62
N LYS A 54 -4.80 6.12 -0.98
CA LYS A 54 -3.69 6.23 -1.95
C LYS A 54 -2.45 5.46 -1.49
N ALA A 55 -2.07 5.57 -0.22
CA ALA A 55 -0.93 4.85 0.34
C ALA A 55 -1.11 3.33 0.28
N HIS A 56 -2.30 2.82 0.64
CA HIS A 56 -2.62 1.39 0.56
C HIS A 56 -2.61 0.88 -0.89
N HIS A 57 -3.17 1.63 -1.83
CA HIS A 57 -3.13 1.29 -3.26
C HIS A 57 -1.71 1.28 -3.81
N GLU A 58 -0.88 2.26 -3.43
CA GLU A 58 0.53 2.32 -3.84
C GLU A 58 1.33 1.14 -3.28
N LEU A 59 1.07 0.72 -2.04
CA LEU A 59 1.71 -0.46 -1.45
C LEU A 59 1.33 -1.75 -2.19
N ILE A 60 0.05 -1.95 -2.51
CA ILE A 60 -0.40 -3.10 -3.31
C ILE A 60 0.31 -3.13 -4.66
N ARG A 61 0.39 -1.97 -5.34
CA ARG A 61 1.08 -1.84 -6.62
C ARG A 61 2.55 -2.24 -6.51
N VAL A 62 3.29 -1.68 -5.55
CA VAL A 62 4.72 -1.99 -5.34
C VAL A 62 4.94 -3.47 -5.02
N LEU A 63 4.10 -4.06 -4.18
CA LEU A 63 4.18 -5.50 -3.85
C LEU A 63 3.88 -6.37 -5.06
N THR A 64 2.93 -5.98 -5.90
CA THR A 64 2.57 -6.71 -7.12
C THR A 64 3.69 -6.63 -8.15
N GLU A 65 4.27 -5.46 -8.37
CA GLU A 65 5.43 -5.27 -9.24
C GLU A 65 6.65 -6.06 -8.76
N ARG A 66 6.85 -6.16 -7.43
CA ARG A 66 7.90 -7.01 -6.86
C ARG A 66 7.60 -8.49 -7.05
N LEU A 67 6.37 -8.91 -6.79
CA LEU A 67 5.95 -10.31 -6.94
C LEU A 67 6.12 -10.81 -8.38
N ALA A 68 5.83 -9.95 -9.37
CA ALA A 68 6.02 -10.26 -10.78
C ALA A 68 7.49 -10.56 -11.16
N LYS A 69 8.48 -10.10 -10.37
CA LYS A 69 9.90 -10.43 -10.58
C LYS A 69 10.28 -11.83 -10.10
N PHE A 70 9.39 -12.51 -9.38
CA PHE A 70 9.58 -13.90 -8.91
C PHE A 70 8.87 -14.93 -9.80
N GLN A 71 8.12 -14.47 -10.83
CA GLN A 71 7.48 -15.33 -11.83
C GLN A 71 8.36 -15.44 -13.07
#